data_AF-A0A7S0TXK6-F1
#
_entry.id   AF-A0A7S0TXK6-F1
#
_cell.length_a   1.000
_cell.length_b   1.000
_cell.length_c   1.000
_cell.angle_alpha   90.00
_cell.angle_beta   90.00
_cell.angle_gamma   90.00
#
_symmetry.space_group_name_H-M   'P 1'
#
loop_
_entity.id
_entity.type
_entity.pdbx_description
1 polymer ?
#
loop_
_entity_poly.entity_id
_entity_poly.type
_entity_poly.pdbx_seq_one_letter_code
_entity_poly.pdbx_strand_id
1 'polypeptide(L)'
;AGGDDPDVVHQVSALAWNLALPVMQPNIRKKAKRVLQSCAKALEDIFSPMHQLRAHLHLEVARCDVADDLYAAASSQVSKGLALDYEADPESVVEYRRPLDKHLNPLQKKLSMKMSLYAAPERPEDKAMLVIEQAREAKEPTLRGTLLERAVGMLIKVGPAADRPAEEIKTPELKEEVDPVFLERGVRKERAMLWADIALISWRSHLSRITRQAAE
;
A
#
# COMPACT_ATOMS: atom_id res chain seq x y z
N ALA A 1 -18.32 -6.95 -35.10
CA ALA A 1 -18.95 -7.12 -33.78
C ALA A 1 -17.82 -7.04 -32.75
N GLY A 2 -17.41 -5.86 -32.29
CA GLY A 2 -18.19 -4.89 -31.54
C GLY A 2 -17.47 -4.73 -30.19
N GLY A 3 -16.18 -4.40 -30.23
CA GLY A 3 -15.34 -4.24 -29.04
C GLY A 3 -15.59 -2.94 -28.27
N ASP A 4 -16.45 -2.08 -28.82
CA ASP A 4 -16.81 -0.77 -28.26
C ASP A 4 -18.17 -0.81 -27.55
N ASP A 5 -18.81 -1.98 -27.39
CA ASP A 5 -20.01 -2.09 -26.56
C ASP A 5 -19.60 -1.98 -25.08
N PRO A 6 -20.00 -0.90 -24.36
CA PRO A 6 -19.63 -0.70 -22.96
C PRO A 6 -20.03 -1.88 -22.08
N ASP A 7 -21.15 -2.55 -22.40
CA ASP A 7 -21.64 -3.68 -21.62
C ASP A 7 -20.72 -4.90 -21.74
N VAL A 8 -20.16 -5.13 -22.94
CA VAL A 8 -19.19 -6.20 -23.15
C VAL A 8 -17.90 -5.90 -22.38
N VAL A 9 -17.42 -4.65 -22.41
CA VAL A 9 -16.22 -4.24 -21.66
C VAL A 9 -16.43 -4.41 -20.15
N HIS A 10 -17.59 -4.04 -19.63
CA HIS A 10 -17.96 -4.24 -18.22
C HIS A 10 -17.96 -5.73 -17.84
N GLN A 11 -18.64 -6.58 -18.60
CA GLN A 11 -18.75 -8.02 -18.32
C GLN A 11 -17.39 -8.71 -18.39
N VAL A 12 -16.61 -8.44 -19.45
CA VAL A 12 -15.28 -9.03 -19.63
C VAL A 12 -14.36 -8.61 -18.50
N SER A 13 -14.39 -7.35 -18.09
CA SER A 13 -13.54 -6.86 -16.99
C SER A 13 -13.92 -7.47 -15.64
N ALA A 14 -15.21 -7.61 -15.35
CA ALA A 14 -15.70 -8.27 -14.14
C ALA A 14 -15.31 -9.76 -14.10
N LEU A 15 -15.48 -10.47 -15.24
CA LEU A 15 -15.07 -11.86 -15.38
C LEU A 15 -13.55 -12.03 -15.23
N ALA A 16 -12.77 -11.17 -15.89
CA ALA A 16 -11.31 -11.18 -15.79
C ALA A 16 -10.83 -10.98 -14.36
N TRP A 17 -11.47 -10.06 -13.61
CA TRP A 17 -11.19 -9.87 -12.19
C TRP A 17 -11.46 -11.14 -11.37
N ASN A 18 -12.64 -11.74 -11.53
CA ASN A 18 -13.02 -12.95 -10.80
C ASN A 18 -12.10 -14.14 -11.11
N LEU A 19 -11.71 -14.31 -12.37
CA LEU A 19 -10.76 -15.35 -12.81
C LEU A 19 -9.34 -15.08 -12.30
N ALA A 20 -8.99 -13.83 -12.04
CA ALA A 20 -7.67 -13.46 -11.54
C ALA A 20 -7.54 -13.66 -10.02
N LEU A 21 -8.62 -13.68 -9.23
CA LEU A 21 -8.57 -13.80 -7.76
C LEU A 21 -7.68 -14.96 -7.26
N PRO A 22 -7.78 -16.19 -7.81
CA PRO A 22 -6.94 -17.32 -7.34
C PRO A 22 -5.45 -17.12 -7.61
N VAL A 23 -5.10 -16.34 -8.66
CA VAL A 23 -3.71 -16.12 -9.09
C VAL A 23 -3.10 -14.84 -8.54
N MET A 24 -3.82 -14.08 -7.70
CA MET A 24 -3.29 -12.86 -7.04
C MET A 24 -2.31 -13.13 -5.88
N GLN A 25 -1.93 -14.38 -5.66
CA GLN A 25 -0.91 -14.78 -4.69
C GLN A 25 0.48 -14.23 -5.10
N PRO A 26 1.34 -13.81 -4.16
CA PRO A 26 2.60 -13.11 -4.46
C PRO A 26 3.53 -13.82 -5.45
N ASN A 27 3.51 -15.15 -5.48
CA ASN A 27 4.35 -16.01 -6.34
C ASN A 27 3.84 -16.13 -7.79
N ILE A 28 2.56 -15.86 -8.06
CA ILE A 28 1.95 -16.04 -9.39
C ILE A 28 1.19 -14.82 -9.90
N ARG A 29 1.10 -13.74 -9.12
CA ARG A 29 0.39 -12.49 -9.46
C ARG A 29 0.77 -11.91 -10.82
N LYS A 30 2.04 -12.01 -11.22
CA LYS A 30 2.55 -11.51 -12.50
C LYS A 30 1.83 -12.11 -13.72
N LYS A 31 1.25 -13.32 -13.59
CA LYS A 31 0.50 -13.98 -14.67
C LYS A 31 -0.78 -13.22 -15.06
N ALA A 32 -1.41 -12.55 -14.09
CA ALA A 32 -2.63 -11.79 -14.32
C ALA A 32 -2.37 -10.35 -14.78
N LYS A 33 -1.14 -9.82 -14.59
CA LYS A 33 -0.79 -8.41 -14.82
C LYS A 33 -1.30 -7.87 -16.16
N ARG A 34 -0.96 -8.54 -17.26
CA ARG A 34 -1.30 -8.08 -18.62
C ARG A 34 -2.83 -7.97 -18.80
N VAL A 35 -3.57 -8.99 -18.36
CA VAL A 35 -5.04 -9.02 -18.47
C VAL A 35 -5.66 -7.92 -17.62
N LEU A 36 -5.23 -7.79 -16.36
CA LEU A 36 -5.76 -6.77 -15.44
C LEU A 36 -5.45 -5.34 -15.93
N GLN A 37 -4.25 -5.12 -16.48
CA GLN A 37 -3.86 -3.83 -17.05
C GLN A 37 -4.69 -3.49 -18.30
N SER A 38 -4.97 -4.47 -19.16
CA SER A 38 -5.86 -4.29 -20.31
C SER A 38 -7.30 -3.97 -19.89
N CYS A 39 -7.85 -4.66 -18.89
CA CYS A 39 -9.18 -4.36 -18.34
C CYS A 39 -9.25 -2.97 -17.71
N ALA A 40 -8.24 -2.59 -16.92
CA ALA A 40 -8.17 -1.26 -16.32
C ALA A 40 -8.20 -0.16 -17.38
N LYS A 41 -7.38 -0.33 -18.43
CA LYS A 41 -7.34 0.60 -19.56
C LYS A 41 -8.67 0.65 -20.33
N ALA A 42 -9.26 -0.50 -20.66
CA ALA A 42 -10.53 -0.53 -21.38
C ALA A 42 -11.66 0.17 -20.60
N LEU A 43 -11.71 -0.04 -19.28
CA LEU A 43 -12.67 0.65 -18.41
C LEU A 43 -12.39 2.15 -18.26
N GLU A 44 -11.12 2.57 -18.30
CA GLU A 44 -10.75 3.99 -18.37
C GLU A 44 -11.19 4.64 -19.69
N ASP A 45 -10.93 3.97 -20.82
CA ASP A 45 -11.20 4.49 -22.17
C ASP A 45 -12.70 4.75 -22.41
N ILE A 46 -13.58 3.95 -21.78
CA ILE A 46 -15.05 4.14 -21.84
C ILE A 46 -15.63 5.00 -20.70
N PHE A 47 -14.78 5.59 -19.85
CA PHE A 47 -15.20 6.33 -18.64
C PHE A 47 -16.16 5.50 -17.75
N SER A 48 -15.86 4.22 -17.55
CA SER A 48 -16.75 3.29 -16.86
C SER A 48 -17.09 3.75 -15.43
N PRO A 49 -18.38 3.68 -15.03
CA PRO A 49 -18.83 4.02 -13.67
C PRO A 49 -18.47 2.94 -12.64
N MET A 50 -17.86 1.82 -13.04
CA MET A 50 -17.44 0.75 -12.12
C MET A 50 -16.17 1.14 -11.33
N HIS A 51 -16.22 2.25 -10.59
CA HIS A 51 -15.08 2.84 -9.89
C HIS A 51 -14.43 1.86 -8.90
N GLN A 52 -15.22 1.05 -8.19
CA GLN A 52 -14.68 0.07 -7.24
C GLN A 52 -13.83 -0.99 -7.95
N LEU A 53 -14.34 -1.56 -9.05
CA LEU A 53 -13.61 -2.55 -9.86
C LEU A 53 -12.35 -1.94 -10.45
N ARG A 54 -12.43 -0.71 -10.98
CA ARG A 54 -11.27 0.02 -11.50
C ARG A 54 -10.21 0.24 -10.42
N ALA A 55 -10.60 0.63 -9.22
CA ALA A 55 -9.67 0.82 -8.09
C ALA A 55 -9.00 -0.50 -7.67
N HIS A 56 -9.75 -1.61 -7.67
CA HIS A 56 -9.21 -2.95 -7.47
C HIS A 56 -8.17 -3.33 -8.53
N LEU A 57 -8.48 -3.10 -9.81
CA LEU A 57 -7.56 -3.37 -10.92
C LEU A 57 -6.28 -2.54 -10.80
N HIS A 58 -6.38 -1.24 -10.54
CA HIS A 58 -5.21 -0.38 -10.33
C HIS A 58 -4.35 -0.83 -9.16
N LEU A 59 -4.96 -1.21 -8.02
CA LEU A 59 -4.22 -1.73 -6.87
C LEU A 59 -3.43 -3.00 -7.21
N GLU A 60 -4.05 -3.95 -7.92
CA GLU A 60 -3.37 -5.20 -8.28
C GLU A 60 -2.31 -5.02 -9.36
N VAL A 61 -2.53 -4.14 -10.35
CA VAL A 61 -1.50 -3.79 -11.33
C VAL A 61 -0.31 -3.09 -10.65
N ALA A 62 -0.56 -2.16 -9.74
CA ALA A 62 0.50 -1.51 -8.95
C ALA A 62 1.32 -2.53 -8.14
N ARG A 63 0.66 -3.52 -7.53
CA ARG A 63 1.32 -4.61 -6.83
C ARG A 63 2.18 -5.48 -7.74
N CYS A 64 1.79 -5.67 -9.00
CA CYS A 64 2.62 -6.34 -9.99
C CYS A 64 3.85 -5.50 -10.37
N ASP A 65 3.64 -4.21 -10.64
CA ASP A 65 4.72 -3.28 -10.98
C ASP A 65 5.76 -3.16 -9.86
N VAL A 66 5.33 -3.15 -8.59
CA VAL A 66 6.22 -3.21 -7.43
C VAL A 66 7.06 -4.49 -7.43
N ALA A 67 6.47 -5.63 -7.78
CA ALA A 67 7.18 -6.90 -7.87
C ALA A 67 8.13 -6.99 -9.07
N ASP A 68 8.02 -6.07 -10.03
CA ASP A 68 8.90 -5.90 -11.20
C ASP A 68 9.88 -4.73 -11.03
N ASP A 69 9.94 -4.10 -9.84
CA ASP A 69 10.74 -2.90 -9.56
C ASP A 69 10.42 -1.68 -10.45
N LEU A 70 9.22 -1.66 -11.05
CA LEU A 70 8.72 -0.57 -11.88
C LEU A 70 8.00 0.49 -11.05
N TYR A 71 8.70 1.11 -10.10
CA TYR A 71 8.08 1.98 -9.07
C TYR A 71 7.32 3.19 -9.64
N ALA A 72 7.80 3.81 -10.73
CA ALA A 72 7.11 4.93 -11.37
C ALA A 72 5.75 4.48 -11.97
N ALA A 73 5.71 3.31 -12.62
CA ALA A 73 4.47 2.74 -13.16
C ALA A 73 3.50 2.40 -12.02
N ALA A 74 3.99 1.78 -10.95
CA ALA A 74 3.19 1.49 -9.76
C ALA A 74 2.58 2.77 -9.16
N SER A 75 3.36 3.86 -9.08
CA SER A 75 2.90 5.13 -8.50
C SER A 75 1.79 5.77 -9.33
N SER A 76 1.89 5.68 -10.66
CA SER A 76 0.83 6.11 -11.58
C SER A 76 -0.46 5.32 -11.35
N GLN A 77 -0.37 3.99 -11.23
CA GLN A 77 -1.53 3.13 -10.96
C GLN A 77 -2.18 3.45 -9.60
N VAL A 78 -1.39 3.65 -8.55
CA VAL A 78 -1.90 4.01 -7.23
C VAL A 78 -2.63 5.35 -7.25
N SER A 79 -2.06 6.35 -7.95
CA SER A 79 -2.70 7.67 -8.10
C SER A 79 -4.04 7.58 -8.84
N LYS A 80 -4.11 6.77 -9.89
CA LYS A 80 -5.37 6.48 -10.61
C LYS A 80 -6.41 5.81 -9.71
N GLY A 81 -6.00 4.83 -8.90
CA GLY A 81 -6.88 4.14 -7.95
C GLY A 81 -7.44 5.09 -6.88
N LEU A 82 -6.62 6.00 -6.34
CA LEU A 82 -7.04 6.97 -5.32
C LEU A 82 -7.95 8.07 -5.88
N ALA A 83 -7.81 8.41 -7.16
CA ALA A 83 -8.64 9.40 -7.84
C ALA A 83 -10.06 8.92 -8.15
N LEU A 84 -10.32 7.61 -8.04
CA LEU A 84 -11.65 7.05 -8.28
C LEU A 84 -12.53 7.27 -7.06
N ASP A 85 -13.73 7.79 -7.28
CA ASP A 85 -14.74 7.94 -6.25
C ASP A 85 -15.72 6.77 -6.27
N TYR A 86 -15.36 5.72 -5.54
CA TYR A 86 -16.18 4.52 -5.43
C TYR A 86 -16.99 4.54 -4.14
N GLU A 87 -18.27 4.16 -4.27
CA GLU A 87 -19.13 3.95 -3.12
C GLU A 87 -18.55 2.82 -2.25
N ALA A 88 -18.54 3.08 -0.95
CA ALA A 88 -18.14 2.11 0.05
C ALA A 88 -19.34 1.86 0.96
N ASP A 89 -19.58 0.59 1.27
CA ASP A 89 -20.53 0.21 2.32
C ASP A 89 -20.12 0.93 3.62
N PRO A 90 -21.02 1.67 4.29
CA PRO A 90 -20.69 2.40 5.53
C PRO A 90 -20.02 1.52 6.59
N GLU A 91 -20.35 0.23 6.67
CA GLU A 91 -19.72 -0.71 7.61
C GLU A 91 -18.26 -1.03 7.24
N SER A 92 -17.92 -0.91 5.96
CA SER A 92 -16.58 -1.17 5.42
C SER A 92 -15.66 0.06 5.49
N VAL A 93 -16.23 1.25 5.70
CA VAL A 93 -15.49 2.50 5.90
C VAL A 93 -14.91 2.52 7.30
N VAL A 94 -13.60 2.38 7.39
CA VAL A 94 -12.87 2.47 8.66
C VAL A 94 -12.07 3.76 8.64
N GLU A 95 -12.24 4.60 9.66
CA GLU A 95 -11.44 5.81 9.82
C GLU A 95 -11.58 6.77 8.60
N TYR A 96 -12.80 7.02 8.11
CA TYR A 96 -13.09 7.87 6.94
C TYR A 96 -12.34 7.47 5.66
N ARG A 97 -11.80 6.25 5.62
CA ARG A 97 -11.09 5.72 4.47
C ARG A 97 -11.92 4.64 3.81
N ARG A 98 -12.05 4.79 2.49
CA ARG A 98 -12.68 3.79 1.65
C ARG A 98 -11.88 2.47 1.72
N PRO A 99 -12.53 1.30 1.52
CA PRO A 99 -11.91 -0.01 1.73
C PRO A 99 -10.56 -0.26 1.02
N LEU A 100 -10.32 0.33 -0.15
CA LEU A 100 -9.07 0.18 -0.89
C LEU A 100 -8.02 1.22 -0.50
N ASP A 101 -8.43 2.36 0.05
CA ASP A 101 -7.56 3.46 0.45
C ASP A 101 -6.64 3.04 1.61
N LYS A 102 -7.07 2.05 2.42
CA LYS A 102 -6.23 1.41 3.44
C LYS A 102 -5.01 0.67 2.84
N HIS A 103 -5.07 0.29 1.57
CA HIS A 103 -3.99 -0.38 0.85
C HIS A 103 -3.24 0.57 -0.09
N LEU A 104 -3.97 1.47 -0.77
CA LEU A 104 -3.40 2.42 -1.71
C LEU A 104 -2.54 3.49 -1.02
N ASN A 105 -2.96 4.05 0.11
CA ASN A 105 -2.20 5.10 0.80
C ASN A 105 -0.83 4.62 1.32
N PRO A 106 -0.71 3.48 2.04
CA PRO A 106 0.61 2.97 2.42
C PRO A 106 1.48 2.62 1.21
N LEU A 107 0.88 2.11 0.13
CA LEU A 107 1.61 1.80 -1.09
C LEU A 107 2.14 3.06 -1.77
N GLN A 108 1.34 4.13 -1.84
CA GLN A 108 1.77 5.43 -2.36
C GLN A 108 2.96 5.98 -1.58
N LYS A 109 2.88 5.93 -0.24
CA LYS A 109 3.96 6.37 0.66
C LYS A 109 5.24 5.55 0.47
N LYS A 110 5.10 4.23 0.36
CA LYS A 110 6.24 3.34 0.09
C LYS A 110 6.90 3.66 -1.26
N LEU A 111 6.11 3.89 -2.29
CA LEU A 111 6.59 4.22 -3.63
C LEU A 111 7.28 5.58 -3.67
N SER A 112 6.74 6.61 -3.01
CA SER A 112 7.38 7.93 -2.94
C SER A 112 8.76 7.84 -2.29
N MET A 113 8.92 7.01 -1.27
CA MET A 113 10.22 6.77 -0.63
C MET A 113 11.19 5.97 -1.51
N LYS A 114 10.71 4.97 -2.25
CA LYS A 114 11.54 4.19 -3.19
C LYS A 114 12.00 5.03 -4.39
N MET A 115 11.17 5.99 -4.82
CA MET A 115 11.47 6.89 -5.93
C MET A 115 12.32 8.10 -5.50
N SER A 116 12.21 8.53 -4.25
CA SER A 116 13.01 9.63 -3.70
C SER A 116 14.42 9.14 -3.35
N LEU A 117 15.34 9.24 -4.31
CA LEU A 117 16.76 8.91 -4.12
C LEU A 117 17.49 9.88 -3.18
N TYR A 118 16.94 11.08 -2.95
CA TYR A 118 17.64 12.20 -2.29
C TYR A 118 16.90 12.87 -1.14
N ALA A 119 15.61 12.61 -0.92
CA ALA A 119 14.93 13.11 0.28
C ALA A 119 14.99 12.05 1.38
N ALA A 120 15.98 12.16 2.27
CA ALA A 120 16.00 11.36 3.49
C ALA A 120 14.76 11.74 4.32
N PRO A 121 13.88 10.78 4.67
CA PRO A 121 12.70 11.10 5.46
C PRO A 121 13.13 11.65 6.81
N GLU A 122 12.49 12.73 7.29
CA GLU A 122 12.82 13.34 8.57
C GLU A 122 12.25 12.53 9.75
N ARG A 123 11.05 11.97 9.55
CA ARG A 123 10.27 11.25 10.55
C ARG A 123 10.88 9.88 10.90
N PRO A 124 10.95 9.50 12.19
CA PRO A 124 11.60 8.24 12.59
C PRO A 124 10.84 6.99 12.13
N GLU A 125 9.50 7.03 12.04
CA GLU A 125 8.73 5.91 11.46
C GLU A 125 9.04 5.69 9.98
N ASP A 126 9.28 6.76 9.24
CA ASP A 126 9.61 6.69 7.80
C ASP A 126 11.04 6.22 7.58
N LYS A 127 11.97 6.66 8.44
CA LYS A 127 13.32 6.09 8.52
C LYS A 127 13.26 4.59 8.82
N ALA A 128 12.43 4.17 9.78
CA ALA A 128 12.25 2.77 10.12
C ALA A 128 11.67 1.97 8.94
N MET A 129 10.66 2.50 8.24
CA MET A 129 10.08 1.87 7.06
C MET A 129 11.13 1.63 5.96
N LEU A 130 11.99 2.61 5.68
CA LEU A 130 13.09 2.44 4.72
C LEU A 130 14.06 1.33 5.14
N VAL A 131 14.44 1.28 6.41
CA VAL A 131 15.37 0.26 6.92
C VAL A 131 14.73 -1.14 6.90
N ILE A 132 13.44 -1.26 7.21
CA ILE A 132 12.68 -2.51 7.10
C ILE A 132 12.65 -2.99 5.65
N GLU A 133 12.46 -2.08 4.69
CA GLU A 133 12.47 -2.42 3.27
C GLU A 133 13.86 -2.84 2.79
N GLN A 134 14.92 -2.18 3.23
CA GLN A 134 16.30 -2.63 2.98
C GLN A 134 16.54 -4.03 3.56
N ALA A 135 16.04 -4.31 4.77
CA ALA A 135 16.14 -5.64 5.37
C ALA A 135 15.38 -6.70 4.56
N ARG A 136 14.21 -6.34 4.02
CA ARG A 136 13.40 -7.22 3.17
C ARG A 136 14.13 -7.62 1.88
N GLU A 137 14.88 -6.69 1.29
CA GLU A 137 15.63 -6.89 0.05
C GLU A 137 17.03 -7.46 0.26
N ALA A 138 17.60 -7.32 1.46
CA ALA A 138 18.91 -7.87 1.81
C ALA A 138 18.91 -9.38 1.59
N LYS A 139 19.85 -9.90 0.79
CA LYS A 139 20.01 -11.33 0.54
C LYS A 139 20.75 -12.03 1.67
N GLU A 140 21.71 -11.33 2.28
CA GLU A 140 22.55 -11.85 3.36
C GLU A 140 21.81 -11.84 4.72
N PRO A 141 21.78 -12.95 5.47
CA PRO A 141 21.03 -13.05 6.73
C PRO A 141 21.60 -12.17 7.85
N THR A 142 22.92 -11.97 7.88
CA THR A 142 23.62 -11.10 8.85
C THR A 142 23.24 -9.64 8.64
N LEU A 143 23.35 -9.13 7.40
CA LEU A 143 22.92 -7.79 7.01
C LEU A 143 21.44 -7.55 7.29
N ARG A 144 20.60 -8.56 7.00
CA ARG A 144 19.17 -8.48 7.33
C ARG A 144 18.95 -8.32 8.84
N GLY A 145 19.66 -9.09 9.65
CA GLY A 145 19.61 -8.98 11.11
C GLY A 145 20.00 -7.59 11.62
N THR A 146 21.13 -7.05 11.14
CA THR A 146 21.61 -5.72 11.57
C THR A 146 20.66 -4.60 11.14
N LEU A 147 20.06 -4.69 9.96
CA LEU A 147 19.05 -3.74 9.50
C LEU A 147 17.78 -3.81 10.36
N LEU A 148 17.30 -5.01 10.70
CA LEU A 148 16.15 -5.16 11.59
C LEU A 148 16.43 -4.61 12.99
N GLU A 149 17.61 -4.87 13.57
CA GLU A 149 18.01 -4.29 14.86
C GLU A 149 18.04 -2.76 14.82
N ARG A 150 18.52 -2.18 13.71
CA ARG A 150 18.49 -0.74 13.47
C ARG A 150 17.05 -0.20 13.39
N ALA A 151 16.15 -0.89 12.69
CA ALA A 151 14.74 -0.51 12.61
C ALA A 151 14.05 -0.55 13.98
N VAL A 152 14.28 -1.62 14.76
CA VAL A 152 13.80 -1.75 16.14
C VAL A 152 14.31 -0.61 17.01
N GLY A 153 15.60 -0.30 16.94
CA GLY A 153 16.21 0.80 17.69
C GLY A 153 15.65 2.18 17.31
N MET A 154 15.21 2.37 16.06
CA MET A 154 14.51 3.58 15.64
C MET A 154 13.10 3.63 16.23
N LEU A 155 12.33 2.54 16.13
CA LEU A 155 10.94 2.48 16.60
C LEU A 155 10.81 2.61 18.13
N ILE A 156 11.75 2.05 18.91
CA ILE A 156 11.76 2.18 20.37
C ILE A 156 12.01 3.62 20.82
N LYS A 157 12.83 4.36 20.07
CA LYS A 157 13.15 5.76 20.37
C LYS A 157 12.04 6.73 19.98
N VAL A 158 11.03 6.27 19.26
CA VAL A 158 9.88 7.10 18.92
C VAL A 158 9.04 7.28 20.19
N GLY A 159 8.89 8.53 20.65
CA GLY A 159 8.04 8.87 21.79
C GLY A 159 6.57 8.46 21.59
N PRO A 160 5.68 8.67 22.58
CA PRO A 160 4.24 8.51 22.40
C PRO A 160 3.79 9.26 21.14
N ALA A 161 2.72 8.80 20.49
CA ALA A 161 2.26 9.17 19.13
C ALA A 161 2.06 10.67 18.86
N ALA A 162 3.11 11.47 18.99
CA ALA A 162 3.16 12.89 18.76
C ALA A 162 3.54 13.10 17.29
N ASP A 163 2.49 13.51 16.58
CA ASP A 163 2.49 14.46 15.47
C ASP A 163 3.01 13.98 14.13
N ARG A 164 2.05 13.74 13.22
CA ARG A 164 2.21 14.21 11.85
C ARG A 164 2.33 15.74 11.94
N PRO A 165 3.34 16.38 11.32
CA PRO A 165 3.27 17.83 11.13
C PRO A 165 1.94 18.14 10.44
N ALA A 166 1.21 19.13 10.94
CA ALA A 166 -0.13 19.51 10.47
C ALA A 166 -0.18 19.78 8.95
N GLU A 167 0.97 20.08 8.35
CA GLU A 167 1.17 20.39 6.94
C GLU A 167 1.12 19.17 6.01
N GLU A 168 1.34 17.94 6.51
CA GLU A 168 1.30 16.70 5.71
C GLU A 168 -0.03 15.95 5.76
N ILE A 169 -0.96 16.40 6.60
CA ILE A 169 -2.33 15.89 6.60
C ILE A 169 -3.01 16.51 5.37
N LYS A 170 -3.36 15.71 4.36
CA LYS A 170 -4.30 16.16 3.32
C LYS A 170 -5.52 16.70 4.05
N THR A 171 -5.72 18.01 3.97
CA THR A 171 -6.83 18.71 4.58
C THR A 171 -8.11 17.99 4.16
N PRO A 172 -8.97 17.53 5.09
CA PRO A 172 -10.29 17.06 4.72
C PRO A 172 -10.98 18.18 3.94
N GLU A 173 -11.54 17.84 2.78
CA GLU A 173 -12.30 18.81 1.99
C GLU A 173 -13.51 19.27 2.81
N LEU A 174 -13.63 20.60 2.96
CA LEU A 174 -14.71 21.33 3.64
C LEU A 174 -15.01 20.96 5.11
N LYS A 175 -14.47 21.79 6.02
CA LYS A 175 -15.03 22.10 7.36
C LYS A 175 -15.22 20.93 8.35
N GLU A 176 -14.51 19.82 8.20
CA GLU A 176 -14.47 18.81 9.26
C GLU A 176 -13.43 19.19 10.33
N GLU A 177 -13.84 19.25 11.61
CA GLU A 177 -12.91 19.33 12.73
C GLU A 177 -12.07 18.05 12.76
N VAL A 178 -10.75 18.19 12.62
CA VAL A 178 -9.82 17.06 12.67
C VAL A 178 -9.78 16.54 14.10
N ASP A 179 -10.34 15.36 14.34
CA ASP A 179 -10.30 14.72 15.65
C ASP A 179 -8.83 14.35 16.02
N PRO A 180 -8.23 14.94 17.07
CA PRO A 180 -6.87 14.59 17.49
C PRO A 180 -6.73 13.10 17.87
N VAL A 181 -7.81 12.46 18.34
CA VAL A 181 -7.85 11.02 18.61
C VAL A 181 -7.61 10.21 17.33
N PHE A 182 -8.07 10.73 16.18
CA PHE A 182 -7.86 10.10 14.87
C PHE A 182 -6.39 10.12 14.45
N LEU A 183 -5.70 11.24 14.68
CA LEU A 183 -4.27 11.38 14.37
C LEU A 183 -3.44 10.41 15.21
N GLU A 184 -3.71 10.34 16.51
CA GLU A 184 -3.02 9.39 17.39
C GLU A 184 -3.31 7.94 17.01
N ARG A 185 -4.57 7.59 16.74
CA ARG A 185 -4.95 6.22 16.35
C ARG A 185 -4.31 5.81 15.03
N GLY A 186 -4.25 6.73 14.07
CA GLY A 186 -3.58 6.53 12.78
C GLY A 186 -2.09 6.27 12.91
N VAL A 187 -1.40 7.04 13.77
CA VAL A 187 0.04 6.85 14.05
C VAL A 187 0.29 5.54 14.78
N ARG A 188 -0.54 5.17 15.78
CA ARG A 188 -0.45 3.87 16.47
C ARG A 188 -0.61 2.71 15.49
N LYS A 189 -1.56 2.79 14.57
CA LYS A 189 -1.83 1.77 13.55
C LYS A 189 -0.68 1.63 12.55
N GLU A 190 -0.11 2.75 12.10
CA GLU A 190 1.10 2.75 11.25
C GLU A 190 2.28 2.07 11.97
N ARG A 191 2.53 2.41 13.23
CA ARG A 191 3.57 1.76 14.04
C ARG A 191 3.31 0.26 14.21
N ALA A 192 2.07 -0.14 14.48
CA ALA A 192 1.70 -1.54 14.59
C ALA A 192 1.98 -2.32 13.27
N MET A 193 1.73 -1.71 12.12
CA MET A 193 2.09 -2.32 10.83
C MET A 193 3.60 -2.49 10.65
N LEU A 194 4.41 -1.48 11.05
CA LEU A 194 5.87 -1.59 10.99
C LEU A 194 6.41 -2.69 11.91
N TRP A 195 5.88 -2.79 13.13
CA TRP A 195 6.20 -3.87 14.05
C TRP A 195 5.79 -5.25 13.53
N ALA A 196 4.60 -5.36 12.92
CA ALA A 196 4.16 -6.60 12.28
C ALA A 196 5.08 -7.02 11.12
N ASP A 197 5.56 -6.07 10.31
CA ASP A 197 6.53 -6.34 9.25
C ASP A 197 7.88 -6.82 9.80
N ILE A 198 8.40 -6.18 10.87
CA ILE A 198 9.62 -6.64 11.56
C ILE A 198 9.43 -8.07 12.09
N ALA A 199 8.30 -8.34 12.75
CA ALA A 199 7.98 -9.66 13.30
C ALA A 199 7.94 -10.71 12.18
N LEU A 200 7.29 -10.41 11.05
CA LEU A 200 7.18 -11.32 9.93
C LEU A 200 8.53 -11.61 9.26
N ILE A 201 9.36 -10.58 9.02
CA ILE A 201 10.68 -10.74 8.38
C ILE A 201 11.65 -11.48 9.32
N SER A 202 11.64 -11.14 10.61
CA SER A 202 12.49 -11.79 11.62
C SER A 202 12.11 -13.26 11.82
N TRP A 203 10.81 -13.58 11.88
CA TRP A 203 10.32 -14.96 11.97
C TRP A 203 10.79 -15.81 10.79
N ARG A 204 10.60 -15.31 9.56
CA ARG A 204 11.05 -15.99 8.34
C ARG A 204 12.57 -16.18 8.27
N SER A 205 13.32 -15.37 9.00
CA SER A 205 14.79 -15.41 9.06
C SER A 205 15.32 -16.12 10.31
N HIS A 206 14.45 -16.77 11.08
CA HIS A 206 14.77 -17.45 12.35
C HIS A 206 15.45 -16.55 13.41
N LEU A 207 15.17 -15.24 13.39
CA LEU A 207 15.70 -14.25 14.34
C LEU A 207 14.80 -14.15 15.57
N SER A 208 14.74 -15.21 16.37
CA SER A 208 13.80 -15.38 17.50
C SER A 208 13.82 -14.22 18.51
N ARG A 209 14.99 -13.64 18.79
CA ARG A 209 15.15 -12.49 19.69
C ARG A 209 14.39 -11.25 19.19
N ILE A 210 14.55 -10.93 17.90
CA ILE A 210 13.92 -9.77 17.27
C ILE A 210 12.42 -10.00 17.13
N THR A 211 12.00 -11.23 16.79
CA THR A 211 10.58 -11.57 16.68
C THR A 211 9.84 -11.37 17.99
N ARG A 212 10.44 -11.81 19.11
CA ARG A 212 9.85 -11.61 20.44
C ARG A 212 9.75 -10.14 20.79
N GLN A 213 10.82 -9.38 20.56
CA GLN A 213 10.86 -7.94 20.83
C GLN A 213 9.85 -7.14 19.98
N ALA A 214 9.49 -7.63 18.79
CA ALA A 214 8.50 -7.01 17.93
C ALA A 214 7.04 -7.41 18.25
N ALA A 215 6.84 -8.43 19.09
CA ALA A 215 5.52 -8.94 19.47
C ALA A 215 5.05 -8.46 20.86
N GLU A 216 5.93 -7.83 21.63
CA GLU A 216 5.65 -7.15 22.91
C GLU A 216 5.10 -5.73 22.66
#